data_AF-A0A6J8A4E9-F1
#
_entry.id   AF-A0A6J8A4E9-F1
#
_cell.length_a   1.000
_cell.length_b   1.000
_cell.length_c   1.000
_cell.angle_alpha   90.00
_cell.angle_beta   90.00
_cell.angle_gamma   90.00
#
_symmetry.space_group_name_H-M   'P 1'
#
loop_
_entity.id
_entity.type
_entity.pdbx_description
1 polymer ?
#
loop_
_entity_poly.entity_id
_entity_poly.type
_entity_poly.pdbx_seq_one_letter_code
_entity_poly.pdbx_strand_id
1 'polypeptide(L)'
;MTSVFPITFFVVCVVYRTVFTLPCLTNKSKQDFHKARNALKSLENFLKSQASSINSKVQALDKDMTSMEEDFKQTNNWLESTDVVNGDWRWIYDQTQLSYKNFYSGRPLPTSNSNSYTYNCIMMHYSNGNWYDIPCNNSYPYVCESNFCKFYKAGYDYQALVSKRSNL
;
A
#
# COMPACT_ATOMS: atom_id res chain seq x y z
N MET A 1 -47.82 -3.55 4.62
CA MET A 1 -47.42 -2.49 5.59
C MET A 1 -46.22 -3.00 6.36
N THR A 2 -45.00 -2.73 5.87
CA THR A 2 -43.75 -3.19 6.50
C THR A 2 -43.26 -2.14 7.49
N SER A 3 -43.09 -2.57 8.74
CA SER A 3 -42.68 -1.76 9.90
C SER A 3 -41.34 -1.04 9.66
N VAL A 4 -41.40 0.28 9.47
CA VAL A 4 -40.24 1.20 9.36
C VAL A 4 -39.65 1.55 10.75
N PHE A 5 -40.23 1.00 11.83
CA PHE A 5 -39.96 1.38 13.22
C PHE A 5 -38.58 1.03 13.80
N PRO A 6 -37.92 -0.10 13.47
CA PRO A 6 -36.66 -0.45 14.14
C PRO A 6 -35.44 0.31 13.58
N ILE A 7 -35.48 0.67 12.30
CA ILE A 7 -34.36 1.38 11.63
C ILE A 7 -34.31 2.84 12.08
N THR A 8 -35.46 3.50 12.19
CA THR A 8 -35.54 4.88 12.69
C THR A 8 -35.10 4.98 14.14
N PHE A 9 -35.46 4.00 14.98
CA PHE A 9 -35.03 3.96 16.39
C PHE A 9 -33.51 3.77 16.53
N PHE A 10 -32.90 2.87 15.73
CA PHE A 10 -31.45 2.67 15.72
C PHE A 10 -30.69 3.91 15.26
N VAL A 11 -31.15 4.57 14.19
CA VAL A 11 -30.53 5.81 13.69
C VAL A 11 -30.61 6.92 14.74
N VAL A 12 -31.76 7.08 15.40
CA VAL A 12 -31.93 8.07 16.47
C VAL A 12 -31.01 7.78 17.65
N CYS A 13 -30.88 6.52 18.09
CA CYS A 13 -29.98 6.16 19.20
C CYS A 13 -28.50 6.36 18.87
N VAL A 14 -28.07 6.05 17.65
CA VAL A 14 -26.68 6.22 17.21
C VAL A 14 -26.33 7.70 17.05
N VAL A 15 -27.22 8.49 16.45
CA VAL A 15 -27.06 9.95 16.35
C VAL A 15 -27.08 10.60 17.74
N TYR A 16 -27.94 10.16 18.64
CA TYR A 16 -27.98 10.67 20.02
C TYR A 16 -26.68 10.36 20.77
N ARG A 17 -26.09 9.16 20.61
CA ARG A 17 -24.82 8.86 21.27
C ARG A 17 -23.64 9.64 20.69
N THR A 18 -23.58 9.85 19.38
CA THR A 18 -22.44 10.55 18.74
C THR A 18 -22.51 12.06 18.91
N VAL A 19 -23.70 12.65 18.82
CA VAL A 19 -23.89 14.10 18.95
C VAL A 19 -23.68 14.56 20.39
N PHE A 20 -24.17 13.81 21.39
CA PHE A 20 -24.06 14.22 22.80
C PHE A 20 -22.68 13.94 23.44
N THR A 21 -21.77 13.26 22.75
CA THR A 21 -20.38 13.07 23.20
C THR A 21 -19.44 14.22 22.81
N LEU A 22 -19.89 15.17 22.00
CA LEU A 22 -19.08 16.34 21.67
C LEU A 22 -19.02 17.28 22.90
N PRO A 23 -17.81 17.62 23.41
CA PRO A 23 -17.65 18.38 24.66
C PRO A 23 -18.35 19.74 24.69
N CYS A 24 -18.71 20.28 23.53
CA CYS A 24 -19.32 21.59 23.35
C CYS A 24 -20.85 21.65 23.56
N LEU A 25 -21.54 20.50 23.70
CA LEU A 25 -23.01 20.43 23.79
C LEU A 25 -23.54 20.07 25.20
N THR A 26 -22.69 20.08 26.22
CA THR A 26 -23.09 19.73 27.59
C THR A 26 -23.29 20.97 28.46
N ASN A 27 -24.12 20.89 29.50
CA ASN A 27 -24.29 21.99 30.47
C ASN A 27 -22.96 22.38 31.16
N LYS A 28 -21.96 21.48 31.14
CA LYS A 28 -20.61 21.68 31.67
C LYS A 28 -19.72 22.58 30.80
N SER A 29 -20.10 22.82 29.53
CA SER A 29 -19.37 23.73 28.62
C SER A 29 -19.94 25.15 28.59
N LYS A 30 -20.84 25.50 29.51
CA LYS A 30 -21.36 26.87 29.66
C LYS A 30 -20.22 27.86 29.88
N GLN A 31 -20.07 28.77 28.94
CA GLN A 31 -19.08 29.84 28.92
C GLN A 31 -19.79 31.12 28.50
N ASP A 32 -19.23 32.29 28.83
CA ASP A 32 -19.69 33.56 28.23
C ASP A 32 -19.36 33.60 26.72
N PHE A 33 -20.02 34.50 25.99
CA PHE A 33 -19.92 34.60 24.54
C PHE A 33 -18.46 34.77 24.05
N HIS A 34 -17.67 35.58 24.74
CA HIS A 34 -16.28 35.84 24.35
C HIS A 34 -15.39 34.62 24.56
N LYS A 35 -15.53 33.92 25.70
CA LYS A 35 -14.81 32.67 25.94
C LYS A 35 -15.19 31.57 24.95
N ALA A 36 -16.48 31.41 24.65
CA ALA A 36 -16.95 30.44 23.65
C ALA A 36 -16.38 30.74 22.25
N ARG A 37 -16.41 32.02 21.83
CA ARG A 37 -15.86 32.45 20.53
C ARG A 37 -14.36 32.22 20.44
N ASN A 38 -13.61 32.51 21.50
CA ASN A 38 -12.16 32.30 21.55
C ASN A 38 -11.80 30.82 21.49
N ALA A 39 -12.55 29.96 22.19
CA ALA A 39 -12.35 28.51 22.13
C ALA A 39 -12.58 27.96 20.72
N LEU A 40 -13.64 28.39 20.02
CA LEU A 40 -13.91 27.99 18.63
C LEU A 40 -12.79 28.44 17.68
N LYS A 41 -12.31 29.68 17.83
CA LYS A 41 -11.21 30.20 17.01
C LYS A 41 -9.90 29.44 17.25
N SER A 42 -9.64 29.05 18.50
CA SER A 42 -8.49 28.20 18.85
C SER A 42 -8.59 26.83 18.20
N LEU A 43 -9.77 26.20 18.23
CA LEU A 43 -10.03 24.93 17.55
C LEU A 43 -9.87 25.05 16.04
N GLU A 44 -10.40 26.11 15.42
CA GLU A 44 -10.25 26.36 13.98
C GLU A 44 -8.77 26.47 13.58
N ASN A 45 -7.98 27.22 14.36
CA ASN A 45 -6.54 27.34 14.14
C ASN A 45 -5.82 26.00 14.27
N PHE A 46 -6.20 25.18 15.26
CA PHE A 46 -5.65 23.84 15.43
C PHE A 46 -6.01 22.92 14.26
N LEU A 47 -7.27 22.92 13.80
CA LEU A 47 -7.68 22.11 12.66
C LEU A 47 -6.95 22.53 11.37
N LYS A 48 -6.77 23.84 11.15
CA LYS A 48 -5.98 24.36 10.02
C LYS A 48 -4.52 23.92 10.08
N SER A 49 -3.91 23.93 11.27
CA SER A 49 -2.51 23.48 11.40
C SER A 49 -2.37 21.97 11.15
N GLN A 50 -3.30 21.15 11.64
CA GLN A 50 -3.33 19.72 11.36
C GLN A 50 -3.54 19.43 9.87
N ALA A 51 -4.49 20.11 9.23
CA ALA A 51 -4.75 19.97 7.80
C ALA A 51 -3.52 20.33 6.95
N SER A 52 -2.83 21.43 7.30
CA SER A 52 -1.58 21.83 6.65
C SER A 52 -0.47 20.78 6.81
N SER A 53 -0.32 20.21 8.01
CA SER A 53 0.67 19.15 8.28
C SER A 53 0.36 17.84 7.52
N ILE A 54 -0.92 17.48 7.40
CA ILE A 54 -1.33 16.31 6.60
C ILE A 54 -1.05 16.58 5.12
N ASN A 55 -1.42 17.76 4.62
CA ASN A 55 -1.24 18.13 3.21
C ASN A 55 0.23 18.09 2.81
N SER A 56 1.15 18.59 3.65
CA SER A 56 2.59 18.54 3.35
C SER A 56 3.13 17.11 3.31
N LYS A 57 2.65 16.22 4.19
CA LYS A 57 3.02 14.79 4.16
C LYS A 57 2.50 14.09 2.90
N VAL A 58 1.28 14.38 2.48
CA VAL A 58 0.70 13.82 1.24
C VAL A 58 1.51 14.28 0.03
N GLN A 59 1.87 15.56 -0.04
CA GLN A 59 2.70 16.08 -1.13
C GLN A 59 4.11 15.45 -1.16
N ALA A 60 4.72 15.19 -0.01
CA ALA A 60 6.00 14.50 0.06
C ALA A 60 5.88 13.05 -0.48
N LEU A 61 4.85 12.32 -0.06
CA LEU A 61 4.60 10.96 -0.54
C LEU A 61 4.32 10.90 -2.04
N ASP A 62 3.57 11.87 -2.57
CA ASP A 62 3.27 11.97 -4.01
C ASP A 62 4.55 12.20 -4.83
N LYS A 63 5.43 13.07 -4.34
CA LYS A 63 6.74 13.30 -4.93
C LYS A 63 7.61 12.04 -4.91
N ASP A 64 7.68 11.36 -3.78
CA ASP A 64 8.46 10.13 -3.65
C ASP A 64 7.94 9.04 -4.60
N MET A 65 6.61 8.89 -4.72
CA MET A 65 5.99 7.94 -5.65
C MET A 65 6.32 8.27 -7.10
N THR A 66 6.22 9.55 -7.49
CA THR A 66 6.58 10.00 -8.84
C THR A 66 8.04 9.73 -9.14
N SER A 67 8.94 10.02 -8.20
CA SER A 67 10.38 9.74 -8.34
C SER A 67 10.66 8.25 -8.51
N MET A 68 10.03 7.39 -7.72
CA MET A 68 10.17 5.94 -7.87
C MET A 68 9.66 5.45 -9.23
N GLU A 69 8.55 6.00 -9.74
CA GLU A 69 8.06 5.66 -11.07
C GLU A 69 9.03 6.07 -12.19
N GLU A 70 9.63 7.25 -12.08
CA GLU A 70 10.62 7.74 -13.04
C GLU A 70 11.89 6.87 -13.06
N ASP A 71 12.38 6.46 -11.89
CA ASP A 71 13.54 5.57 -11.76
C ASP A 71 13.24 4.17 -12.32
N PHE A 72 12.04 3.65 -12.04
CA PHE A 72 11.61 2.35 -12.54
C PHE A 72 11.52 2.29 -14.07
N LYS A 73 11.09 3.39 -14.71
CA LYS A 73 11.02 3.51 -16.17
C LYS A 73 12.38 3.64 -16.85
N GLN A 74 13.46 3.80 -16.11
CA GLN A 74 14.81 4.03 -16.64
C GLN A 74 15.82 2.93 -16.28
N THR A 75 15.43 1.96 -15.46
CA THR A 75 16.34 0.95 -14.93
C THR A 75 15.87 -0.46 -15.19
N ASN A 76 16.80 -1.33 -15.56
CA ASN A 76 16.55 -2.76 -15.53
C ASN A 76 16.41 -3.20 -14.07
N ASN A 77 15.41 -4.02 -13.78
CA ASN A 77 15.08 -4.38 -12.41
C ASN A 77 15.09 -5.89 -12.22
N TRP A 78 15.63 -6.35 -11.10
CA TRP A 78 15.51 -7.73 -10.67
C TRP A 78 14.06 -8.08 -10.33
N LEU A 79 13.64 -9.26 -10.78
CA LEU A 79 12.46 -9.97 -10.29
C LEU A 79 12.94 -11.17 -9.48
N GLU A 80 12.31 -11.41 -8.33
CA GLU A 80 12.74 -12.42 -7.35
C GLU A 80 12.30 -13.85 -7.75
N SER A 81 12.68 -14.28 -8.95
CA SER A 81 12.43 -15.63 -9.45
C SER A 81 13.72 -16.31 -9.92
N THR A 82 13.76 -17.62 -9.69
CA THR A 82 14.89 -18.47 -10.07
C THR A 82 14.44 -19.82 -10.61
N ASP A 83 15.27 -20.45 -11.43
CA ASP A 83 15.04 -21.76 -12.06
C ASP A 83 15.98 -22.85 -11.52
N VAL A 84 16.46 -22.70 -10.28
CA VAL A 84 17.38 -23.61 -9.58
C VAL A 84 17.01 -25.10 -9.74
N VAL A 85 15.74 -25.41 -10.00
CA VAL A 85 15.27 -26.73 -10.46
C VAL A 85 15.22 -26.77 -12.01
N ASN A 86 16.38 -26.73 -12.68
CA ASN A 86 16.59 -26.96 -14.13
C ASN A 86 15.39 -26.59 -15.04
N GLY A 87 15.07 -25.31 -15.17
CA GLY A 87 14.03 -24.80 -16.07
C GLY A 87 12.63 -24.66 -15.43
N ASP A 88 12.46 -25.02 -14.16
CA ASP A 88 11.25 -24.79 -13.38
C ASP A 88 11.32 -23.46 -12.61
N TRP A 89 10.95 -22.38 -13.28
CA TRP A 89 10.94 -21.03 -12.72
C TRP A 89 9.92 -20.87 -11.59
N ARG A 90 10.41 -20.44 -10.43
CA ARG A 90 9.61 -20.23 -9.21
C ARG A 90 9.90 -18.88 -8.58
N TRP A 91 8.90 -18.32 -7.89
CA TRP A 91 9.11 -17.17 -7.01
C TRP A 91 9.92 -17.62 -5.78
N ILE A 92 10.94 -16.86 -5.40
CA ILE A 92 11.82 -17.21 -4.27
C ILE A 92 11.03 -17.21 -2.96
N TYR A 93 10.10 -16.25 -2.80
CA TYR A 93 9.36 -16.02 -1.57
C TYR A 93 8.53 -17.23 -1.10
N ASP A 94 7.76 -17.84 -2.00
CA ASP A 94 6.80 -18.91 -1.66
C ASP A 94 6.98 -20.20 -2.48
N GLN A 95 8.03 -20.25 -3.33
CA GLN A 95 8.34 -21.38 -4.20
C GLN A 95 7.24 -21.72 -5.21
N THR A 96 6.25 -20.85 -5.40
CA THR A 96 5.18 -21.07 -6.37
C THR A 96 5.72 -20.92 -7.78
N GLN A 97 5.15 -21.71 -8.70
CA GLN A 97 5.54 -21.64 -10.10
C GLN A 97 5.00 -20.36 -10.75
N LEU A 98 5.77 -19.80 -11.69
CA LEU A 98 5.34 -18.64 -12.47
C LEU A 98 4.06 -18.96 -13.27
N SER A 99 2.94 -18.40 -12.84
CA SER A 99 1.64 -18.48 -13.54
C SER A 99 1.57 -17.57 -14.76
N TYR A 100 2.30 -16.45 -14.73
CA TYR A 100 2.48 -15.52 -15.84
C TYR A 100 3.96 -15.46 -16.21
N LYS A 101 4.24 -15.40 -17.53
CA LYS A 101 5.60 -15.38 -18.07
C LYS A 101 5.68 -14.33 -19.18
N ASN A 102 6.60 -13.36 -19.05
CA ASN A 102 6.83 -12.32 -20.05
C ASN A 102 8.27 -12.33 -20.61
N PHE A 103 8.84 -13.52 -20.81
CA PHE A 103 10.19 -13.65 -21.35
C PHE A 103 10.30 -12.98 -22.73
N TYR A 104 11.43 -12.33 -22.98
CA TYR A 104 11.79 -11.86 -24.30
C TYR A 104 11.87 -13.05 -25.28
N SER A 105 11.63 -12.80 -26.56
CA SER A 105 11.67 -13.86 -27.57
C SER A 105 13.01 -14.59 -27.58
N GLY A 106 12.99 -15.92 -27.53
CA GLY A 106 14.19 -16.76 -27.44
C GLY A 106 14.74 -16.93 -26.02
N ARG A 107 13.98 -16.53 -24.99
CA ARG A 107 14.28 -16.70 -23.57
C ARG A 107 13.19 -17.53 -22.87
N PRO A 108 13.47 -18.19 -21.73
CA PRO A 108 14.79 -18.37 -21.12
C PRO A 108 15.74 -19.18 -22.02
N LEU A 109 17.05 -19.08 -21.80
CA LEU A 109 18.01 -19.87 -22.55
C LEU A 109 17.82 -21.37 -22.24
N PRO A 110 18.03 -22.25 -23.24
CA PRO A 110 17.96 -23.69 -23.01
C PRO A 110 19.02 -24.16 -22.02
N THR A 111 18.62 -25.00 -21.07
CA THR A 111 19.50 -25.65 -20.06
C THR A 111 20.60 -26.52 -20.65
N SER A 112 20.50 -26.87 -21.94
CA SER A 112 21.52 -27.59 -22.70
C SER A 112 22.74 -26.75 -23.07
N ASN A 113 22.68 -25.42 -22.91
CA ASN A 113 23.83 -24.54 -23.14
C ASN A 113 24.73 -24.53 -21.90
N SER A 114 26.05 -24.70 -22.08
CA SER A 114 27.04 -24.71 -20.98
C SER A 114 27.04 -23.43 -20.14
N ASN A 115 26.57 -22.31 -20.71
CA ASN A 115 26.45 -21.04 -20.00
C ASN A 115 25.13 -20.95 -19.20
N SER A 116 24.13 -21.80 -19.49
CA SER A 116 22.79 -21.75 -18.88
C SER A 116 22.81 -21.96 -17.38
N TYR A 117 23.80 -22.69 -16.83
CA TYR A 117 23.89 -22.95 -15.39
C TYR A 117 24.06 -21.70 -14.52
N THR A 118 24.41 -20.57 -15.14
CA THR A 118 24.57 -19.29 -14.43
C THR A 118 23.39 -18.34 -14.64
N TYR A 119 22.50 -18.61 -15.60
CA TYR A 119 21.43 -17.71 -16.03
C TYR A 119 20.14 -17.98 -15.26
N ASN A 120 20.23 -17.98 -13.92
CA ASN A 120 19.16 -18.46 -13.06
C ASN A 120 18.34 -17.34 -12.41
N CYS A 121 18.49 -16.09 -12.87
CA CYS A 121 17.82 -14.93 -12.30
C CYS A 121 17.08 -14.13 -13.37
N ILE A 122 15.90 -13.61 -13.04
CA ILE A 122 15.10 -12.81 -13.97
C ILE A 122 15.37 -11.32 -13.78
N MET A 123 15.80 -10.67 -14.86
CA MET A 123 15.80 -9.21 -14.98
C MET A 123 14.69 -8.76 -15.92
N MET A 124 13.93 -7.75 -15.52
CA MET A 124 12.94 -7.08 -16.34
C MET A 124 13.54 -5.84 -17.00
N HIS A 125 13.40 -5.78 -18.33
CA HIS A 125 13.93 -4.69 -19.12
C HIS A 125 13.04 -3.44 -19.04
N TYR A 126 13.64 -2.28 -18.76
CA TYR A 126 12.89 -1.05 -18.46
C TYR A 126 11.99 -0.56 -19.60
N SER A 127 12.40 -0.76 -20.86
CA SER A 127 11.71 -0.14 -22.00
C SER A 127 10.43 -0.87 -22.43
N ASN A 128 10.32 -2.17 -22.16
CA ASN A 128 9.24 -3.02 -22.67
C ASN A 128 8.66 -3.99 -21.63
N GLY A 129 9.27 -4.07 -20.44
CA GLY A 129 8.85 -4.97 -19.37
C GLY A 129 9.12 -6.45 -19.67
N ASN A 130 9.83 -6.79 -20.75
CA ASN A 130 10.18 -8.17 -21.07
C ASN A 130 11.26 -8.71 -20.14
N TRP A 131 11.23 -10.01 -19.89
CA TRP A 131 12.09 -10.69 -18.94
C TRP A 131 13.25 -11.37 -19.64
N TYR A 132 14.43 -11.29 -19.03
CA TYR A 132 15.64 -11.95 -19.46
C TYR A 132 16.15 -12.80 -18.30
N ASP A 133 16.40 -14.08 -18.56
CA ASP A 133 17.23 -14.90 -17.69
C ASP A 133 18.68 -14.42 -17.85
N ILE A 134 19.34 -14.04 -16.77
CA ILE A 134 20.71 -13.51 -16.81
C ILE A 134 21.50 -13.97 -15.59
N PRO A 135 22.85 -13.84 -15.59
CA PRO A 135 23.66 -14.15 -14.43
C PRO A 135 23.26 -13.37 -13.18
N CYS A 136 23.05 -14.08 -12.08
CA CYS A 136 22.60 -13.51 -10.80
C CYS A 136 23.60 -12.54 -10.15
N ASN A 137 24.85 -12.50 -10.60
CA ASN A 137 25.90 -11.64 -10.07
C ASN A 137 25.92 -10.22 -10.66
N ASN A 138 24.96 -9.88 -11.54
CA ASN A 138 24.81 -8.52 -12.03
C ASN A 138 24.26 -7.58 -10.95
N SER A 139 24.53 -6.28 -11.09
CA SER A 139 24.02 -5.26 -10.18
C SER A 139 22.87 -4.50 -10.84
N TYR A 140 21.65 -4.69 -10.33
CA TYR A 140 20.44 -3.95 -10.72
C TYR A 140 19.63 -3.57 -9.48
N PRO A 141 18.81 -2.50 -9.54
CA PRO A 141 17.72 -2.32 -8.59
C PRO A 141 16.74 -3.50 -8.66
N TYR A 142 15.86 -3.61 -7.66
CA TYR A 142 14.96 -4.76 -7.50
C TYR A 142 13.54 -4.31 -7.18
N VAL A 143 12.57 -5.13 -7.58
CA VAL A 143 11.15 -4.92 -7.26
C VAL A 143 10.75 -5.75 -6.05
N CYS A 144 10.17 -5.11 -5.04
CA CYS A 144 9.59 -5.81 -3.89
C CYS A 144 8.07 -5.90 -3.99
N GLU A 145 7.51 -7.05 -3.63
CA GLU A 145 6.09 -7.14 -3.30
C GLU A 145 5.89 -6.79 -1.81
N SER A 146 4.97 -5.87 -1.52
CA SER A 146 4.53 -5.62 -0.15
C SER A 146 3.13 -6.18 0.09
N ASN A 147 2.94 -6.84 1.23
CA ASN A 147 1.63 -7.38 1.64
C ASN A 147 0.55 -6.29 1.82
N PHE A 148 0.90 -5.00 1.84
CA PHE A 148 -0.05 -3.88 1.87
C PHE A 148 -1.08 -3.92 0.73
N CYS A 149 -0.70 -4.34 -0.48
CA CYS A 149 -1.62 -4.44 -1.61
C CYS A 149 -2.63 -5.59 -1.46
N LYS A 150 -2.29 -6.66 -0.72
CA LYS A 150 -3.22 -7.76 -0.39
C LYS A 150 -4.31 -7.29 0.59
N PHE A 151 -3.96 -6.42 1.53
CA PHE A 151 -4.91 -5.83 2.47
C PHE A 151 -5.85 -4.80 1.80
N TYR A 152 -5.36 -4.06 0.81
CA TYR A 152 -6.19 -3.10 0.05
C TYR A 152 -7.28 -3.82 -0.77
N LYS A 153 -6.96 -4.98 -1.37
CA LYS A 153 -7.92 -5.81 -2.12
C LYS A 153 -8.90 -6.57 -1.21
N ALA A 154 -8.51 -6.88 0.02
CA ALA A 154 -9.37 -7.58 0.99
C ALA A 154 -10.44 -6.69 1.63
N GLY A 155 -10.46 -5.39 1.33
CA GLY A 155 -11.35 -4.42 1.97
C GLY A 155 -10.86 -4.13 3.40
N TYR A 156 -10.39 -2.90 3.62
CA TYR A 156 -9.91 -2.35 4.88
C TYR A 156 -10.62 -2.85 6.15
N ASP A 157 -10.18 -3.98 6.71
CA ASP A 157 -10.39 -4.29 8.11
C ASP A 157 -9.22 -3.70 8.92
N TYR A 158 -9.43 -2.45 9.35
CA TYR A 158 -8.48 -1.70 10.17
C TYR A 158 -8.10 -2.43 11.48
N GLN A 159 -8.98 -3.28 12.02
CA GLN A 159 -8.71 -4.02 13.27
C GLN A 159 -7.66 -5.12 13.06
N ALA A 160 -7.62 -5.76 11.88
CA ALA A 160 -6.63 -6.78 11.54
C ALA A 160 -5.22 -6.21 11.29
N LEU A 161 -5.12 -4.93 10.88
CA LEU A 161 -3.85 -4.25 10.62
C LEU A 161 -3.12 -3.88 11.92
N VAL A 162 -3.85 -3.53 12.98
CA VAL A 162 -3.25 -3.18 14.28
C VAL A 162 -2.77 -4.43 15.03
N SER A 163 -3.45 -5.57 14.91
CA SER A 163 -3.10 -6.79 15.64
C SER A 163 -1.85 -7.52 15.11
N LYS A 164 -1.46 -7.27 13.86
CA LYS A 164 -0.25 -7.87 13.25
C LYS A 164 1.01 -7.06 13.49
N ARG A 165 0.90 -5.77 13.81
CA ARG A 165 2.04 -4.90 14.11
C ARG A 165 2.59 -5.08 15.53
N SER A 166 1.80 -5.68 16.43
CA SER A 166 2.21 -5.97 17.80
C SER A 166 3.04 -7.25 17.98
N ASN A 167 3.28 -8.01 16.89
CA ASN A 167 4.02 -9.28 16.91
C ASN A 167 5.28 -9.27 16.02
N LEU A 168 5.81 -8.08 15.72
CA LEU A 168 7.15 -7.86 15.14
C LEU A 168 7.98 -7.00 16.09
#